data_AF-A0A7S2QYZ3-F1
#
_entry.id   AF-A0A7S2QYZ3-F1
#
_cell.length_a   1.000
_cell.length_b   1.000
_cell.length_c   1.000
_cell.angle_alpha   90.00
_cell.angle_beta   90.00
_cell.angle_gamma   90.00
#
_symmetry.space_group_name_H-M   'P 1'
#
loop_
_entity.id
_entity.type
_entity.pdbx_description
1 polymer ?
#
loop_
_entity_poly.entity_id
_entity_poly.type
_entity_poly.pdbx_seq_one_letter_code
_entity_poly.pdbx_strand_id
1 'polypeptide(L)'
;AGGGMLKPNWEFSYDRFTAGEHIEAIALTQPNDKAIQPATVFGHLMEALQHGKTVDLDRAFASLQPEHRLTTEDCQRFAERQASLGFDVRTSPEYAAKDFAQGLVPDIPSADKPPEVRALEAA
;
A
#
# COMPACT_ATOMS: atom_id res chain seq x y z
N ALA A 1 16.08 5.39 34.39
CA ALA A 1 15.70 4.21 33.61
C ALA A 1 15.25 4.69 32.25
N GLY A 2 16.04 4.44 31.19
CA GLY A 2 15.74 4.91 29.84
C GLY A 2 14.51 4.18 29.30
N GLY A 3 13.49 4.93 28.89
CA GLY A 3 12.34 4.38 28.19
C GLY A 3 12.80 3.83 26.85
N GLY A 4 12.91 2.51 26.74
CA GLY A 4 13.16 1.86 25.46
C GLY A 4 12.04 2.23 24.51
N MET A 5 12.40 2.82 23.36
CA MET A 5 11.44 3.17 22.32
C MET A 5 10.73 1.88 21.90
N LEU A 6 9.40 1.87 21.98
CA LEU A 6 8.61 0.73 21.53
C LEU A 6 8.91 0.49 20.05
N LYS A 7 9.28 -0.74 19.73
CA LYS A 7 9.57 -1.16 18.37
C LYS A 7 8.33 -0.91 17.49
N PRO A 8 8.46 -0.30 16.29
CA PRO A 8 7.34 -0.07 15.40
C PRO A 8 6.65 -1.38 14.99
N ASN A 9 5.34 -1.33 14.75
CA ASN A 9 4.55 -2.51 14.35
C ASN A 9 5.08 -3.18 13.07
N TRP A 10 5.63 -2.38 12.14
CA TRP A 10 6.18 -2.91 10.90
C TRP A 10 7.39 -3.80 11.16
N GLU A 11 8.25 -3.42 12.10
CA GLU A 11 9.45 -4.20 12.41
C GLU A 11 9.10 -5.53 13.10
N PHE A 12 8.04 -5.56 13.92
CA PHE A 12 7.55 -6.82 14.50
C PHE A 12 7.04 -7.79 13.43
N SER A 13 6.27 -7.26 12.46
CA SER A 13 5.76 -8.05 11.35
C SER A 13 6.89 -8.54 10.44
N TYR A 14 7.88 -7.67 10.20
CA TYR A 14 9.06 -7.98 9.41
C TYR A 14 9.89 -9.11 10.04
N ASP A 15 10.25 -9.00 11.32
CA ASP A 15 11.07 -10.00 12.00
C ASP A 15 10.43 -11.40 11.91
N ARG A 16 9.13 -11.48 12.19
CA ARG A 16 8.38 -12.74 12.14
C ARG A 16 8.28 -13.31 10.73
N PHE A 17 8.03 -12.46 9.74
CA PHE A 17 8.07 -12.88 8.36
C PHE A 17 9.46 -13.42 8.01
N THR A 18 10.55 -12.73 8.34
CA THR A 18 11.91 -13.22 8.07
C THR A 18 12.25 -14.51 8.82
N ALA A 19 11.63 -14.76 9.98
CA ALA A 19 11.73 -16.02 10.71
C ALA A 19 10.95 -17.19 10.05
N GLY A 20 10.22 -16.93 8.97
CA GLY A 20 9.52 -17.95 8.18
C GLY A 20 8.01 -18.00 8.41
N GLU A 21 7.44 -17.10 9.21
CA GLU A 21 6.00 -17.10 9.47
C GLU A 21 5.20 -16.58 8.26
N HIS A 22 4.02 -17.16 8.07
CA HIS A 22 3.05 -16.72 7.06
C HIS A 22 2.34 -15.44 7.49
N ILE A 23 1.98 -14.59 6.52
CA ILE A 23 1.34 -13.29 6.73
C ILE A 23 0.03 -13.44 7.52
N GLU A 24 -0.74 -14.49 7.27
CA GLU A 24 -1.98 -14.82 7.97
C GLU A 24 -1.74 -15.13 9.45
N ALA A 25 -0.69 -15.88 9.77
CA ALA A 25 -0.33 -16.22 11.15
C ALA A 25 0.13 -14.98 11.93
N ILE A 26 0.92 -14.12 11.26
CA ILE A 26 1.33 -12.83 11.82
C ILE A 26 0.11 -11.95 12.08
N ALA A 27 -0.83 -11.89 11.15
CA ALA A 27 -2.04 -11.09 11.28
C ALA A 27 -2.90 -11.48 12.49
N LEU A 28 -2.98 -12.78 12.81
CA LEU A 28 -3.76 -13.30 13.94
C LEU A 28 -3.16 -13.02 15.31
N THR A 29 -1.83 -12.87 15.39
CA THR A 29 -1.12 -12.76 16.67
C THR A 29 -0.28 -11.49 16.66
N GLN A 30 -0.70 -10.46 17.37
CA GLN A 30 0.06 -9.21 17.46
C GLN A 30 0.53 -8.99 18.91
N PRO A 31 1.61 -8.22 19.13
CA PRO A 31 2.11 -7.93 20.48
C PRO A 31 1.09 -7.29 21.43
N ASN A 32 0.02 -6.69 20.89
CA ASN A 32 -1.06 -6.05 21.62
C ASN A 32 -2.35 -6.90 21.68
N ASP A 33 -2.26 -8.20 21.34
CA ASP A 33 -3.36 -9.17 21.25
C ASP A 33 -4.54 -8.77 20.34
N LYS A 34 -4.36 -7.75 19.50
CA LYS A 34 -5.36 -7.33 18.51
C LYS A 34 -4.97 -7.86 17.15
N ALA A 35 -5.76 -8.81 16.64
CA ALA A 35 -5.62 -9.25 15.27
C ALA A 35 -5.75 -8.08 14.30
N ILE A 36 -4.93 -8.11 13.25
CA ILE A 36 -4.94 -7.15 12.14
C ILE A 36 -5.29 -7.88 10.85
N GLN A 37 -5.48 -7.12 9.76
CA GLN A 37 -5.72 -7.71 8.45
C GLN A 37 -4.40 -8.21 7.85
N PRO A 38 -4.40 -9.32 7.09
CA PRO A 38 -3.23 -9.76 6.31
C PRO A 38 -2.67 -8.65 5.40
N ALA A 39 -3.56 -7.84 4.81
CA ALA A 39 -3.16 -6.67 4.01
C ALA A 39 -2.36 -5.63 4.83
N THR A 40 -2.62 -5.49 6.12
CA THR A 40 -1.83 -4.61 7.01
C THR A 40 -0.43 -5.18 7.21
N VAL A 41 -0.29 -6.49 7.42
CA VAL A 41 1.03 -7.15 7.49
C VAL A 41 1.78 -6.99 6.17
N PHE A 42 1.11 -7.15 5.03
CA PHE A 42 1.70 -6.88 3.72
C PHE A 42 2.19 -5.42 3.61
N GLY A 43 1.40 -4.45 4.08
CA GLY A 43 1.79 -3.05 4.16
C GLY A 43 3.04 -2.81 5.03
N HIS A 44 3.15 -3.48 6.17
CA HIS A 44 4.35 -3.46 7.01
C HIS A 44 5.60 -3.96 6.27
N LEU A 45 5.47 -4.98 5.41
CA LEU A 45 6.59 -5.45 4.60
C LEU A 45 6.98 -4.41 3.54
N MET A 46 6.02 -3.69 2.95
CA MET A 46 6.32 -2.58 2.04
C MET A 46 6.99 -1.40 2.76
N GLU A 47 6.62 -1.14 4.01
CA GLU A 47 7.30 -0.15 4.86
C GLU A 47 8.75 -0.57 5.18
N ALA A 48 9.00 -1.86 5.42
CA ALA A 48 10.36 -2.36 5.64
C ALA A 48 11.29 -2.07 4.44
N LEU A 49 10.78 -2.15 3.20
CA LEU A 49 11.53 -1.76 1.99
C LEU A 49 11.95 -0.28 2.02
N GLN A 50 11.07 0.61 2.48
CA GLN A 50 11.36 2.05 2.61
C GLN A 50 12.50 2.30 3.62
N HIS A 51 12.65 1.41 4.60
CA HIS A 51 13.76 1.41 5.56
C HIS A 51 15.01 0.64 5.07
N GLY A 52 15.06 0.25 3.79
CA GLY A 52 16.21 -0.45 3.20
C GLY A 52 16.34 -1.91 3.61
N LYS A 53 15.28 -2.51 4.16
CA LYS A 53 15.26 -3.95 4.47
C LYS A 53 14.98 -4.76 3.21
N THR A 54 15.52 -5.97 3.14
CA THR A 54 15.19 -6.94 2.09
C THR A 54 13.93 -7.72 2.46
N VAL A 55 13.01 -7.88 1.52
CA VAL A 55 11.78 -8.67 1.67
C VAL A 55 11.73 -9.73 0.57
N ASP A 56 11.41 -10.97 0.94
CA ASP A 56 11.04 -12.01 -0.01
C ASP A 56 9.67 -11.68 -0.61
N LEU A 57 9.69 -10.96 -1.73
CA LEU A 57 8.50 -10.47 -2.41
C LEU A 57 7.67 -11.63 -3.00
N ASP A 58 8.30 -12.67 -3.53
CA ASP A 58 7.58 -13.81 -4.10
C ASP A 58 6.73 -14.49 -3.03
N ARG A 59 7.30 -14.70 -1.84
CA ARG A 59 6.56 -15.26 -0.71
C ARG A 59 5.49 -14.31 -0.18
N ALA A 60 5.77 -13.00 -0.14
CA ALA A 60 4.79 -12.01 0.30
C ALA A 60 3.61 -11.93 -0.67
N PHE A 61 3.84 -11.95 -1.98
CA PHE A 61 2.79 -11.94 -3.00
C PHE A 61 2.00 -13.24 -3.05
N ALA A 62 2.62 -14.38 -2.69
CA ALA A 62 1.94 -15.66 -2.60
C ALA A 62 0.78 -15.67 -1.59
N SER A 63 0.81 -14.82 -0.55
CA SER A 63 -0.29 -14.70 0.43
C SER A 63 -1.46 -13.83 -0.06
N LEU A 64 -1.29 -13.08 -1.15
CA LEU A 64 -2.39 -12.32 -1.72
C LEU A 64 -3.32 -13.27 -2.47
N GLN A 65 -4.63 -13.09 -2.28
CA GLN A 65 -5.62 -13.77 -3.11
C GLN A 65 -5.38 -13.43 -4.59
N PRO A 66 -5.53 -14.38 -5.52
CA PRO A 66 -5.27 -14.14 -6.94
C PRO A 66 -6.02 -12.93 -7.50
N GLU A 67 -7.25 -12.68 -7.03
CA GLU A 67 -8.08 -11.55 -7.48
C GLU A 67 -7.54 -10.18 -7.04
N HIS A 68 -6.64 -10.15 -6.06
CA HIS A 68 -6.00 -8.93 -5.56
C HIS A 68 -4.63 -8.66 -6.22
N ARG A 69 -4.17 -9.54 -7.11
CA ARG A 69 -2.89 -9.38 -7.79
C ARG A 69 -3.10 -8.61 -9.10
N LEU A 70 -2.23 -7.64 -9.36
CA LEU A 70 -2.22 -6.94 -10.63
C LEU A 70 -1.84 -7.90 -11.76
N THR A 71 -2.63 -7.89 -12.81
CA THR A 71 -2.31 -8.58 -14.06
C THR A 71 -1.35 -7.74 -14.91
N THR A 72 -0.76 -8.36 -15.93
CA THR A 72 0.03 -7.63 -16.93
C THR A 72 -0.79 -6.54 -17.62
N GLU A 73 -2.09 -6.81 -17.85
CA GLU A 73 -3.02 -5.84 -18.45
C GLU A 73 -3.25 -4.65 -17.51
N ASP A 74 -3.42 -4.89 -16.20
CA ASP A 74 -3.56 -3.80 -15.22
C ASP A 74 -2.31 -2.91 -15.19
N CYS A 75 -1.12 -3.51 -15.20
CA CYS A 75 0.15 -2.79 -15.25
C CYS A 75 0.31 -1.98 -16.53
N GLN A 76 -0.09 -2.54 -17.67
CA GLN A 76 -0.01 -1.84 -18.96
C GLN A 76 -0.99 -0.67 -19.00
N ARG A 77 -2.24 -0.88 -18.58
CA ARG A 77 -3.26 0.16 -18.47
C ARG A 77 -2.82 1.28 -17.53
N PHE A 78 -2.19 0.94 -16.41
CA PHE A 78 -1.60 1.94 -15.50
C PHE A 78 -0.51 2.76 -16.21
N ALA A 79 0.44 2.12 -16.87
CA ALA A 79 1.56 2.79 -17.54
C ALA A 79 1.08 3.72 -18.66
N GLU A 80 0.16 3.26 -19.51
CA GLU A 80 -0.44 4.05 -20.59
C GLU A 80 -1.18 5.28 -20.04
N ARG A 81 -1.93 5.11 -18.94
CA ARG A 81 -2.63 6.21 -18.29
C ARG A 81 -1.66 7.25 -17.74
N GLN A 82 -0.63 6.81 -17.01
CA GLN A 82 0.37 7.72 -16.45
C GLN A 82 1.11 8.50 -17.53
N ALA A 83 1.46 7.82 -18.63
CA ALA A 83 2.05 8.49 -19.80
C ALA A 83 1.12 9.56 -20.40
N SER A 84 -0.18 9.26 -20.51
CA SER A 84 -1.17 10.21 -21.06
C SER A 84 -1.38 11.46 -20.18
N LEU A 85 -1.17 11.33 -18.87
CA LEU A 85 -1.27 12.46 -17.92
C LEU A 85 0.01 13.31 -17.91
N GLY A 86 1.08 12.87 -18.58
CA GLY A 86 2.37 13.55 -18.56
C GLY A 86 2.99 13.59 -17.16
N PHE A 87 2.61 12.66 -16.29
CA PHE A 87 3.01 12.66 -14.89
C PHE A 87 4.45 12.12 -14.72
N ASP A 88 5.36 12.92 -14.14
CA ASP A 88 6.71 12.48 -13.76
C ASP A 88 6.95 12.74 -12.27
N VAL A 89 7.08 11.64 -11.52
CA VAL A 89 7.26 11.66 -10.06
C VAL A 89 8.55 12.38 -9.65
N ARG A 90 9.54 12.45 -10.55
CA ARG A 90 10.84 13.10 -10.28
C ARG A 90 10.74 14.62 -10.36
N THR A 91 9.77 15.15 -11.10
CA THR A 91 9.60 16.60 -11.33
C THR A 91 8.36 17.14 -10.62
N SER A 92 7.45 16.28 -10.15
CA SER A 92 6.25 16.61 -9.38
C SER A 92 6.32 16.02 -7.97
N PRO A 93 7.05 16.65 -7.02
CA PRO A 93 7.31 16.09 -5.69
C PRO A 93 6.08 16.08 -4.77
N GLU A 94 5.08 16.93 -5.03
CA GLU A 94 3.80 16.93 -4.31
C GLU A 94 2.77 16.16 -5.12
N TYR A 95 2.67 14.86 -4.86
CA TYR A 95 1.70 14.00 -5.51
C TYR A 95 0.78 13.34 -4.50
N ALA A 96 -0.51 13.32 -4.79
CA ALA A 96 -1.45 12.51 -4.02
C ALA A 96 -1.65 11.18 -4.74
N ALA A 97 -1.77 10.09 -3.98
CA ALA A 97 -2.03 8.75 -4.53
C ALA A 97 -3.28 8.72 -5.45
N LYS A 98 -4.27 9.59 -5.18
CA LYS A 98 -5.46 9.75 -6.03
C LYS A 98 -5.13 10.22 -7.45
N ASP A 99 -4.06 11.01 -7.63
CA ASP A 99 -3.67 11.57 -8.93
C ASP A 99 -3.11 10.46 -9.83
N PHE A 100 -2.42 9.47 -9.24
CA PHE A 100 -1.94 8.27 -9.93
C PHE A 100 -3.07 7.31 -10.33
N ALA A 101 -4.13 7.28 -9.54
CA ALA A 101 -5.20 6.31 -9.71
C ALA A 101 -6.41 6.88 -10.49
N GLN A 102 -6.31 8.13 -10.95
CA GLN A 102 -7.36 8.82 -11.70
C GLN A 102 -7.70 8.11 -13.02
N GLY A 103 -8.94 7.64 -13.14
CA GLY A 103 -9.44 6.92 -14.31
C GLY A 103 -9.02 5.44 -14.38
N LEU A 104 -8.28 4.95 -13.38
CA LEU A 104 -7.94 3.54 -13.22
C LEU A 104 -8.86 2.85 -12.22
N VAL A 105 -9.23 3.54 -11.15
CA VAL A 105 -10.17 3.04 -10.13
C VAL A 105 -11.49 3.80 -10.24
N PRO A 106 -12.63 3.12 -10.45
CA PRO A 106 -13.94 3.76 -10.67
C PRO A 106 -14.39 4.72 -9.56
N ASP A 107 -14.05 4.40 -8.30
CA ASP A 107 -14.58 5.08 -7.11
C ASP A 107 -13.60 6.10 -6.49
N ILE A 108 -12.48 6.41 -7.16
CA ILE A 108 -11.62 7.48 -6.69
C ILE A 108 -12.23 8.79 -7.15
N PRO A 109 -12.60 9.71 -6.23
CA PRO A 109 -13.14 11.01 -6.60
C PRO A 109 -12.16 11.67 -7.58
N SER A 110 -12.59 11.81 -8.83
CA SER A 110 -11.79 12.49 -9.85
C SER A 110 -11.38 13.85 -9.30
N ALA A 111 -10.08 14.16 -9.34
CA ALA A 111 -9.58 15.50 -9.01
C ALA A 111 -10.21 16.58 -9.91
N ASP A 112 -10.80 16.17 -11.05
CA ASP A 112 -11.51 17.02 -12.01
C ASP A 112 -13.02 17.13 -11.80
N LYS A 113 -13.57 16.95 -10.58
CA LYS A 113 -14.96 17.36 -10.35
C LYS A 113 -15.05 18.89 -10.50
N PRO A 114 -15.93 19.42 -11.39
CA PRO A 114 -16.15 20.86 -11.48
C PRO A 114 -16.49 21.44 -10.10
N PRO A 115 -16.08 22.70 -9.80
CA PRO A 115 -16.26 23.30 -8.47
C PRO A 115 -17.69 23.20 -7.94
N GLU A 116 -18.65 23.24 -8.86
CA GLU A 116 -20.09 23.22 -8.63
C GLU A 116 -20.56 21.87 -8.05
N VAL A 117 -19.97 20.77 -8.50
CA VAL A 117 -20.30 19.42 -8.02
C VAL A 117 -19.70 19.18 -6.63
N ARG A 118 -18.51 19.73 -6.37
CA ARG A 118 -17.86 19.66 -5.04
C ARG A 118 -18.64 20.45 -3.98
N ALA A 119 -19.25 21.57 -4.36
CA ALA A 119 -20.07 22.38 -3.46
C ALA A 119 -21.41 21.70 -3.12
N LEU A 120 -21.98 20.93 -4.05
CA LEU A 120 -23.26 20.24 -3.85
C LEU A 120 -23.14 19.01 -2.93
N GLU A 121 -22.01 18.31 -2.95
CA GLU A 121 -21.76 17.14 -2.10
C GLU A 121 -21.34 17.52 -0.66
N ALA A 122 -21.00 18.78 -0.41
CA ALA A 122 -20.57 19.30 0.90
C ALA A 122 -21.70 20.00 1.69
N ALA A 123 -22.91 20.04 1.15
CA ALA A 123 -24.12 20.61 1.75
C ALA A 123 -25.06 19.50 2.23
#